data_AF-A0A2U3LCJ8-F1
#
_entry.id   AF-A0A2U3LCJ8-F1
#
_cell.length_a   1.000
_cell.length_b   1.000
_cell.length_c   1.000
_cell.angle_alpha   90.00
_cell.angle_beta   90.00
_cell.angle_gamma   90.00
#
_symmetry.space_group_name_H-M   'P 1'
#
loop_
_entity.id
_entity.type
_entity.pdbx_description
1 polymer ?
#
loop_
_entity_poly.entity_id
_entity_poly.type
_entity_poly.pdbx_seq_one_letter_code
_entity_poly.pdbx_strand_id
1 'polypeptide(L)'
;MFLVLPYIDPKGKNYEKFDSTYQYLKYLLIVLFFGIEVYTLLLATGIIVNRPIYIGIMVSLLFILIGNVMGKFKYNYFVGIAIPWTLANEEVWRKTHRLAAPLWVIGGIINMLLNLIGTDLMGIGVMIDMAVIIIVPIVYSYFVYQKIVKE
;
A
#
# COMPACT_ATOMS: atom_id res chain seq x y z
N MET A 1 10.87 14.45 -0.04
CA MET A 1 9.54 14.28 0.59
C MET A 1 9.61 13.52 1.93
N PHE A 2 10.10 12.26 1.97
CA PHE A 2 10.13 11.45 3.20
C PHE A 2 11.08 11.92 4.33
N LEU A 3 11.95 12.91 4.09
CA LEU A 3 12.75 13.53 5.16
C LEU A 3 12.01 14.67 5.87
N VAL A 4 11.01 15.26 5.22
CA VAL A 4 10.31 16.46 5.71
C VAL A 4 9.02 16.08 6.45
N LEU A 5 8.40 14.94 6.09
CA LEU A 5 7.15 14.46 6.69
C LEU A 5 7.18 14.37 8.23
N PRO A 6 8.24 13.87 8.89
CA PRO A 6 8.29 13.82 10.36
C PRO A 6 8.26 15.18 11.05
N TYR A 7 8.70 16.24 10.35
CA TYR A 7 8.74 17.61 10.87
C TYR A 7 7.44 18.38 10.67
N ILE A 8 6.61 17.95 9.70
CA ILE A 8 5.30 18.57 9.42
C ILE A 8 4.19 17.85 10.19
N ASP A 9 4.35 16.56 10.49
CA ASP A 9 3.33 15.78 11.20
C ASP A 9 3.15 16.28 12.65
N PRO A 10 1.93 16.69 13.07
CA PRO A 10 1.63 17.05 14.46
C PRO A 10 1.98 15.94 15.48
N LYS A 11 2.02 14.68 15.02
CA LYS A 11 2.40 13.48 15.78
C LYS A 11 3.76 12.93 15.35
N GLY A 12 4.69 13.79 14.88
CA GLY A 12 6.04 13.42 14.42
C GLY A 12 6.83 12.49 15.35
N LYS A 13 6.65 12.59 16.68
CA LYS A 13 7.28 11.69 17.67
C LYS A 13 6.93 10.20 17.50
N ASN A 14 5.83 9.88 16.82
CA ASN A 14 5.48 8.49 16.55
C ASN A 14 6.40 7.88 15.48
N TYR A 15 7.03 8.67 14.59
CA TYR A 15 7.98 8.16 13.60
C TYR A 15 9.18 7.46 14.23
N GLU A 16 9.68 7.95 15.36
CA GLU A 16 10.77 7.30 16.10
C GLU A 16 10.39 5.88 16.56
N LYS A 17 9.11 5.65 16.88
CA LYS A 17 8.60 4.35 17.34
C LYS A 17 8.35 3.35 16.21
N PHE A 18 8.38 3.77 14.94
CA PHE A 18 8.28 2.88 13.78
C PHE A 18 9.35 3.12 12.72
N ASP A 19 10.49 3.72 13.09
CA ASP A 19 11.51 4.14 12.13
C ASP A 19 11.94 2.98 11.23
N SER A 20 12.15 1.76 11.75
CA SER A 20 12.50 0.60 10.91
C SER A 20 11.46 0.29 9.83
N THR A 21 10.16 0.38 10.13
CA THR A 21 9.09 0.20 9.15
C THR A 21 9.04 1.37 8.17
N TYR A 22 9.32 2.59 8.65
CA TYR A 22 9.37 3.78 7.80
C TYR A 22 10.55 3.75 6.81
N GLN A 23 11.74 3.35 7.26
CA GLN A 23 12.91 3.13 6.41
C GLN A 23 12.65 2.00 5.41
N TYR A 24 12.01 0.90 5.84
CA TYR A 24 11.61 -0.17 4.94
C TYR A 24 10.72 0.34 3.79
N LEU A 25 9.67 1.11 4.09
CA LEU A 25 8.79 1.69 3.07
C LEU A 25 9.55 2.64 2.14
N LYS A 26 10.46 3.46 2.67
CA LYS A 26 11.33 4.34 1.87
C LYS A 26 12.18 3.55 0.88
N TYR A 27 12.94 2.57 1.36
CA TYR A 27 13.80 1.76 0.51
C TYR A 27 13.00 0.93 -0.50
N LEU A 28 11.84 0.42 -0.11
CA LEU A 28 10.93 -0.28 -1.01
C LEU A 28 10.51 0.59 -2.20
N LEU A 29 10.11 1.83 -1.94
CA LEU A 29 9.75 2.78 -3.01
C LEU A 29 10.96 3.16 -3.87
N ILE A 30 12.13 3.38 -3.27
CA ILE A 30 13.36 3.68 -4.02
C ILE A 30 13.70 2.52 -4.97
N VAL A 31 13.69 1.28 -4.49
CA VAL A 31 13.98 0.09 -5.30
C VAL A 31 12.95 -0.08 -6.42
N LEU A 32 11.67 0.16 -6.13
CA LEU A 32 10.61 0.08 -7.14
C LEU A 32 10.82 1.11 -8.25
N PHE A 33 11.00 2.39 -7.91
CA PHE A 33 11.21 3.45 -8.89
C PHE A 33 12.50 3.24 -9.68
N PHE A 34 13.58 2.84 -9.00
CA PHE A 34 14.82 2.46 -9.69
C PHE A 34 14.59 1.33 -10.70
N GLY A 35 13.82 0.30 -10.33
CA GLY A 35 13.46 -0.78 -11.25
C GLY A 35 12.64 -0.32 -12.45
N ILE A 36 11.69 0.60 -12.25
CA ILE A 36 10.88 1.20 -13.32
C ILE A 36 11.76 2.05 -14.24
N GLU A 37 12.69 2.84 -13.71
CA GLU A 37 13.62 3.66 -14.49
C GLU A 37 14.55 2.78 -15.34
N VAL A 38 15.14 1.73 -14.75
CA VAL A 38 15.96 0.76 -15.50
C VAL A 38 15.14 0.10 -16.60
N TYR A 39 13.91 -0.33 -16.33
CA TYR A 39 13.03 -0.91 -17.34
C TYR A 39 12.74 0.08 -18.48
N THR A 40 12.44 1.34 -18.15
CA THR A 40 12.20 2.41 -19.13
C THR A 40 13.43 2.68 -20.00
N LEU A 41 14.64 2.70 -19.42
CA LEU A 41 15.89 2.86 -20.17
C LEU A 41 16.16 1.69 -21.11
N LEU A 42 15.89 0.46 -20.69
CA LEU A 42 16.02 -0.72 -21.53
C LEU A 42 15.02 -0.70 -22.71
N LEU A 43 13.82 -0.16 -22.49
CA LEU A 43 12.85 0.08 -23.57
C LEU A 43 13.35 1.15 -24.54
N ALA A 44 13.88 2.26 -24.03
CA ALA A 44 14.37 3.36 -24.85
C ALA A 44 15.57 2.98 -25.72
N THR A 45 16.43 2.08 -25.21
CA THR A 45 17.58 1.54 -25.95
C THR A 45 17.20 0.42 -26.92
N GLY A 46 15.94 -0.03 -26.92
CA GLY A 46 15.45 -1.10 -27.79
C GLY A 46 15.93 -2.51 -27.40
N ILE A 47 16.58 -2.66 -26.24
CA ILE A 47 17.06 -3.96 -25.73
C ILE A 47 15.88 -4.87 -25.38
N ILE A 48 14.80 -4.28 -24.86
CA ILE A 48 13.58 -5.00 -24.50
C ILE A 48 12.36 -4.41 -25.20
N VAL A 49 11.31 -5.22 -25.35
CA VAL A 49 10.02 -4.81 -25.91
C VAL A 49 9.06 -4.45 -24.78
N ASN A 50 8.24 -3.42 -25.00
CA ASN A 50 7.25 -3.00 -24.02
C ASN A 50 6.22 -4.11 -23.77
N ARG A 51 6.23 -4.68 -22.56
CA ARG A 51 5.20 -5.62 -22.10
C ARG A 51 4.58 -5.11 -20.79
N PRO A 52 3.28 -4.78 -20.77
CA PRO A 52 2.58 -4.26 -19.59
C PRO A 52 2.69 -5.16 -18.35
N ILE A 53 2.83 -6.47 -18.55
CA ILE A 53 2.99 -7.49 -17.50
C ILE A 53 4.12 -7.17 -16.51
N TYR A 54 5.24 -6.58 -16.96
CA TYR A 54 6.37 -6.29 -16.08
C TYR A 54 6.02 -5.23 -15.03
N ILE A 55 5.35 -4.16 -15.46
CA ILE A 55 4.87 -3.11 -14.55
C ILE A 55 3.80 -3.69 -13.62
N GLY A 56 2.89 -4.52 -14.13
CA GLY A 56 1.89 -5.22 -13.33
C GLY A 56 2.49 -6.06 -12.21
N ILE A 57 3.55 -6.83 -12.51
CA ILE A 57 4.28 -7.63 -11.51
C ILE A 57 4.96 -6.74 -10.48
N MET A 58 5.63 -5.65 -10.90
CA MET A 58 6.28 -4.71 -9.98
C MET A 58 5.28 -4.09 -9.00
N VAL A 59 4.11 -3.67 -9.48
CA VAL A 59 3.04 -3.09 -8.65
C VAL A 59 2.42 -4.15 -7.73
N SER A 60 2.24 -5.38 -8.22
CA SER A 60 1.71 -6.48 -7.41
C SER A 60 2.65 -6.80 -6.24
N LEU A 61 3.97 -6.85 -6.49
CA LEU A 61 4.98 -7.02 -5.44
C LEU A 61 4.96 -5.89 -4.43
N LEU A 62 4.75 -4.65 -4.88
CA LEU A 62 4.60 -3.50 -3.98
C LEU A 62 3.46 -3.71 -2.98
N PHE A 63 2.28 -4.14 -3.45
CA PHE A 63 1.13 -4.40 -2.56
C PHE A 63 1.40 -5.51 -1.56
N ILE A 64 2.05 -6.59 -1.98
CA ILE A 64 2.45 -7.70 -1.10
C ILE A 64 3.38 -7.19 0.00
N LEU A 65 4.43 -6.46 -0.38
CA LEU A 65 5.47 -6.00 0.53
C LEU A 65 4.94 -4.94 1.52
N ILE A 66 4.09 -4.00 1.05
CA ILE A 66 3.42 -3.03 1.92
C ILE A 66 2.43 -3.72 2.88
N GLY A 67 1.58 -4.62 2.35
CA GLY A 67 0.60 -5.34 3.14
C GLY A 67 1.24 -6.12 4.29
N ASN A 68 2.40 -6.73 4.05
CA ASN A 68 3.13 -7.50 5.06
C ASN A 68 3.61 -6.65 6.26
N VAL A 69 3.82 -5.34 6.07
CA VAL A 69 4.27 -4.42 7.13
C VAL A 69 3.17 -3.51 7.65
N MET A 70 2.01 -3.44 6.99
CA MET A 70 0.88 -2.57 7.34
C MET A 70 0.43 -2.72 8.80
N GLY A 71 0.41 -3.94 9.33
CA GLY A 71 0.03 -4.19 10.73
C GLY A 71 0.98 -3.56 11.76
N LYS A 72 2.17 -3.12 11.34
CA LYS A 72 3.17 -2.43 12.18
C LYS A 72 3.05 -0.91 12.10
N PHE A 73 2.17 -0.36 11.26
CA PHE A 73 2.00 1.08 11.11
C PHE A 73 1.50 1.70 12.40
N LYS A 74 2.25 2.67 12.93
CA LYS A 74 1.83 3.46 14.08
C LYS A 74 0.96 4.61 13.63
N TYR A 75 0.12 5.10 14.54
CA TYR A 75 -0.75 6.23 14.29
C TYR A 75 0.07 7.46 13.85
N ASN A 76 -0.23 7.98 12.65
CA ASN A 76 0.38 9.15 12.06
C ASN A 76 -0.55 9.71 10.96
N TYR A 77 -0.29 10.91 10.44
CA TYR A 77 -1.20 11.57 9.49
C TYR A 77 -0.92 11.26 8.01
N PHE A 78 0.20 10.59 7.68
CA PHE A 78 0.69 10.51 6.29
C PHE A 78 0.89 9.08 5.74
N VAL A 79 1.20 8.11 6.58
CA VAL A 79 1.57 6.74 6.22
C VAL A 79 0.50 5.78 6.70
N GLY A 80 -0.29 5.26 5.76
CA GLY A 80 -1.38 4.33 6.02
C GLY A 80 -2.73 4.86 5.55
N ILE A 81 -3.80 4.24 6.03
CA ILE A 81 -5.19 4.61 5.76
C ILE A 81 -5.55 5.73 6.75
N ALA A 82 -5.18 6.96 6.41
CA ALA A 82 -5.36 8.17 7.23
C ALA A 82 -6.62 8.94 6.81
N ILE A 83 -7.77 8.49 7.29
CA ILE A 83 -9.11 9.04 7.01
C ILE A 83 -9.76 9.50 8.31
N PRO A 84 -10.81 10.35 8.29
CA PRO A 84 -11.29 11.04 9.49
C PRO A 84 -11.53 10.13 10.71
N TRP A 85 -12.08 8.94 10.49
CA TRP A 85 -12.36 7.97 11.55
C TRP A 85 -11.12 7.20 12.05
N THR A 86 -10.14 6.89 11.18
CA THR A 86 -8.87 6.28 11.64
C THR A 86 -7.96 7.29 12.33
N LEU A 87 -8.07 8.57 11.97
CA LEU A 87 -7.40 9.69 12.65
C LEU A 87 -8.08 10.08 13.97
N ALA A 88 -9.38 9.83 14.11
CA ALA A 88 -10.07 10.14 15.36
C ALA A 88 -9.64 9.25 16.54
N ASN A 89 -9.14 8.03 16.28
CA ASN A 89 -8.85 7.07 17.35
C ASN A 89 -7.74 6.05 16.97
N GLU A 90 -6.72 5.91 17.84
CA GLU A 90 -5.57 5.02 17.61
C GLU A 90 -5.93 3.51 17.59
N GLU A 91 -7.01 3.12 18.28
CA GLU A 91 -7.51 1.74 18.23
C GLU A 91 -8.20 1.43 16.90
N VAL A 92 -8.99 2.36 16.36
CA VAL A 92 -9.58 2.26 15.01
C VAL A 92 -8.46 2.13 13.97
N TRP A 93 -7.42 2.95 14.09
CA TRP A 93 -6.22 2.86 13.27
C TRP A 93 -5.61 1.45 13.29
N ARG A 94 -5.32 0.92 14.48
CA ARG A 94 -4.68 -0.39 14.65
C ARG A 94 -5.54 -1.52 14.09
N LYS A 95 -6.85 -1.54 14.37
CA LYS A 95 -7.77 -2.56 13.87
C LYS A 95 -7.87 -2.52 12.34
N THR A 96 -7.97 -1.33 11.76
CA THR A 96 -8.07 -1.14 10.30
C THR A 96 -6.83 -1.64 9.58
N HIS A 97 -5.64 -1.25 10.04
CA HIS A 97 -4.38 -1.66 9.40
C HIS A 97 -4.08 -3.15 9.58
N ARG A 98 -4.51 -3.75 10.69
CA ARG A 98 -4.38 -5.20 10.90
C ARG A 98 -5.30 -6.01 9.99
N LEU A 99 -6.48 -5.48 9.64
CA LEU A 99 -7.35 -6.08 8.63
C LEU A 99 -6.82 -5.85 7.22
N ALA A 100 -6.36 -4.64 6.92
CA ALA A 100 -5.86 -4.27 5.60
C ALA A 100 -4.59 -5.05 5.22
N ALA A 101 -3.73 -5.39 6.18
CA ALA A 101 -2.49 -6.12 5.94
C ALA A 101 -2.66 -7.42 5.11
N PRO A 102 -3.43 -8.44 5.56
CA PRO A 102 -3.64 -9.66 4.76
C PRO A 102 -4.42 -9.38 3.47
N LEU A 103 -5.35 -8.43 3.47
CA LEU A 103 -6.12 -8.05 2.28
C LEU A 103 -5.21 -7.55 1.16
N TRP A 104 -4.23 -6.70 1.50
CA TRP A 104 -3.25 -6.17 0.55
C TRP A 104 -2.27 -7.24 0.06
N VAL A 105 -1.86 -8.16 0.94
CA VAL A 105 -1.00 -9.29 0.54
C VAL A 105 -1.73 -10.22 -0.43
N ILE A 106 -2.95 -10.64 -0.07
CA ILE A 106 -3.75 -11.54 -0.90
C ILE A 106 -4.13 -10.87 -2.22
N GLY A 107 -4.58 -9.61 -2.18
CA GLY A 107 -4.90 -8.85 -3.38
C GLY A 107 -3.68 -8.71 -4.30
N GLY A 108 -2.51 -8.36 -3.76
CA GLY A 108 -1.27 -8.32 -4.54
C GLY A 108 -0.91 -9.67 -5.19
N ILE A 109 -1.11 -10.80 -4.51
CA ILE A 109 -0.90 -12.14 -5.09
C ILE A 109 -1.92 -12.40 -6.22
N ILE A 110 -3.20 -12.10 -6.00
CA ILE A 110 -4.25 -12.25 -7.03
C ILE A 110 -3.91 -11.38 -8.25
N ASN A 111 -3.52 -10.13 -8.02
CA ASN A 111 -3.11 -9.20 -9.06
C ASN A 111 -1.94 -9.75 -9.87
N MET A 112 -0.93 -10.32 -9.20
CA MET A 112 0.23 -10.93 -9.86
C MET A 112 -0.19 -12.09 -10.78
N LEU A 113 -1.06 -12.96 -10.30
CA LEU A 113 -1.57 -14.10 -11.08
C LEU A 113 -2.41 -13.66 -12.27
N LEU A 114 -3.26 -12.64 -12.10
CA LEU A 114 -4.06 -12.07 -13.18
C LEU A 114 -3.18 -11.45 -14.28
N ASN A 115 -2.12 -10.73 -13.90
CA ASN A 115 -1.17 -10.15 -14.86
C ASN A 115 -0.40 -11.23 -15.64
N LEU A 116 -0.07 -12.37 -15.02
CA LEU A 116 0.67 -13.45 -15.67
C LEU A 116 -0.11 -14.15 -16.79
N ILE A 117 -1.43 -14.23 -16.68
CA ILE A 117 -2.28 -14.92 -17.65
C ILE A 117 -2.62 -14.01 -18.85
N GLY A 118 -2.60 -12.68 -18.67
CA GLY A 118 -2.41 -11.73 -19.77
C GLY A 118 -3.57 -11.58 -20.76
N THR A 119 -4.83 -11.81 -20.34
CA THR A 119 -6.01 -11.61 -21.20
C THR A 119 -6.73 -10.30 -20.90
N ASP A 120 -7.38 -9.68 -21.89
CA ASP A 120 -8.08 -8.39 -21.72
C ASP A 120 -9.18 -8.43 -20.64
N LEU A 121 -9.84 -9.58 -20.47
CA LEU A 121 -10.85 -9.80 -19.42
C LEU A 121 -10.28 -9.69 -18.01
N MET A 122 -8.97 -9.91 -17.84
CA MET A 122 -8.31 -9.83 -16.54
C MET A 122 -8.03 -8.40 -16.09
N GLY A 123 -8.04 -7.43 -17.01
CA GLY A 123 -7.99 -6.01 -16.65
C GLY A 123 -9.17 -5.62 -15.74
N ILE A 124 -10.35 -6.18 -15.98
CA ILE A 124 -11.52 -5.99 -15.11
C ILE A 124 -11.29 -6.64 -13.74
N GLY A 125 -10.70 -7.84 -13.71
CA GLY A 125 -10.34 -8.53 -12.47
C GLY A 125 -9.38 -7.71 -11.61
N VAL A 126 -8.35 -7.11 -12.22
CA VAL A 126 -7.41 -6.21 -11.55
C VAL A 126 -8.13 -4.98 -10.98
N MET A 127 -9.04 -4.37 -11.73
CA MET A 127 -9.82 -3.22 -11.22
C MET A 127 -10.72 -3.58 -10.04
N ILE A 128 -11.37 -4.75 -10.09
CA ILE A 128 -12.21 -5.25 -9.01
C ILE A 128 -11.36 -5.52 -7.76
N ASP A 129 -10.22 -6.19 -7.91
CA ASP A 129 -9.27 -6.45 -6.83
C ASP A 129 -8.82 -5.15 -6.16
N MET A 130 -8.42 -4.15 -6.96
CA MET A 130 -8.03 -2.83 -6.46
C MET A 130 -9.18 -2.12 -5.72
N ALA A 131 -10.40 -2.23 -6.22
CA ALA A 131 -11.57 -1.67 -5.53
C ALA A 131 -11.79 -2.35 -4.17
N VAL A 132 -11.64 -3.67 -4.10
CA VAL A 132 -11.81 -4.44 -2.85
C VAL A 132 -10.74 -4.06 -1.82
N ILE A 133 -9.46 -4.00 -2.20
CA ILE A 133 -8.36 -3.69 -1.26
C ILE A 133 -8.44 -2.26 -0.68
N ILE A 134 -9.14 -1.35 -1.37
CA ILE A 134 -9.36 0.04 -0.94
C ILE A 134 -10.67 0.18 -0.16
N ILE A 135 -11.78 -0.29 -0.71
CA ILE A 135 -13.13 -0.04 -0.17
C ILE A 135 -13.33 -0.81 1.14
N VAL A 136 -12.86 -2.05 1.23
CA VAL A 136 -13.11 -2.89 2.42
C VAL A 136 -12.50 -2.28 3.69
N PRO A 137 -11.21 -1.87 3.72
CA PRO A 137 -10.66 -1.22 4.91
C PRO A 137 -11.34 0.10 5.26
N ILE A 138 -11.74 0.90 4.27
CA ILE A 138 -12.46 2.16 4.48
C ILE A 138 -13.80 1.89 5.17
N VAL A 139 -14.61 1.01 4.62
CA VAL A 139 -15.92 0.65 5.17
C VAL A 139 -15.78 0.04 6.57
N TYR A 140 -14.82 -0.87 6.75
CA TYR A 140 -14.52 -1.47 8.04
C TYR A 140 -14.17 -0.42 9.10
N SER A 141 -13.31 0.54 8.74
CA SER A 141 -12.86 1.56 9.67
C SER A 141 -14.00 2.47 10.15
N TYR A 142 -15.02 2.73 9.32
CA TYR A 142 -16.23 3.43 9.73
C TYR A 142 -17.05 2.63 10.75
N PHE A 143 -17.26 1.33 10.52
CA PHE A 143 -17.99 0.47 11.46
C PHE A 143 -17.28 0.34 12.80
N VAL A 144 -15.95 0.18 12.79
CA VAL A 144 -15.15 0.12 14.02
C VAL A 144 -15.22 1.44 14.77
N TYR A 145 -15.15 2.57 14.07
CA TYR A 145 -15.29 3.89 14.68
C TYR A 145 -16.65 4.08 15.34
N GLN A 146 -17.75 3.73 14.66
CA GLN A 146 -19.08 3.81 15.25
C GLN A 146 -19.23 2.95 16.51
N LYS A 147 -18.60 1.77 16.52
CA LYS A 147 -18.65 0.89 17.68
C LYS A 147 -17.93 1.49 18.89
N ILE A 148 -16.75 2.09 18.66
CA ILE A 148 -15.92 2.66 19.74
C ILE A 148 -16.50 4.00 20.27
N VAL A 149 -17.18 4.78 19.44
CA VAL A 149 -17.79 6.07 19.87
C VAL A 149 -19.12 5.88 20.59
N LYS A 150 -19.82 4.76 20.34
CA LYS A 150 -21.10 4.44 21.01
C LYS A 150 -20.91 3.69 22.34
N GLU A 151 -19.73 3.14 22.60
CA GLU A 151 -19.31 2.58 23.90
C GLU A 151 -18.75 3.69 24.79
#